data_AF-A0A445CA94-F1
#
_entry.id   AF-A0A445CA94-F1
#
_cell.length_a   1.000
_cell.length_b   1.000
_cell.length_c   1.000
_cell.angle_alpha   90.00
_cell.angle_beta   90.00
_cell.angle_gamma   90.00
#
_symmetry.space_group_name_H-M   'P 1'
#
loop_
_entity.id
_entity.type
_entity.pdbx_description
1 polymer ?
#
loop_
_entity_poly.entity_id
_entity_poly.type
_entity_poly.pdbx_seq_one_letter_code
_entity_poly.pdbx_strand_id
1 'polypeptide(L)'
;MHFISSMNTNRLLHILDRAIIVEAKLEQLMEFANIAKRCLRVKREERPTMKEIATELEGLTIMENHSWESDRSSLEETERLLNASSYSGLYIEYGAYGRDVLSRLESIGQITISLGGR
;
A
#
# COMPACT_ATOMS: atom_id res chain seq x y z
N MET A 1 -0.87 27.95 2.97
CA MET A 1 -1.28 26.52 2.92
C MET A 1 -2.63 26.41 2.20
N HIS A 2 -2.62 26.17 0.89
CA HIS A 2 -3.83 26.15 0.03
C HIS A 2 -4.85 25.07 0.43
N PHE A 3 -4.38 23.86 0.74
CA PHE A 3 -5.21 22.75 1.20
C PHE A 3 -5.98 23.07 2.50
N ILE A 4 -5.27 23.52 3.55
CA ILE A 4 -5.87 23.86 4.85
C ILE A 4 -6.90 24.99 4.70
N SER A 5 -6.62 26.00 3.87
CA SER A 5 -7.57 27.08 3.60
C SER A 5 -8.83 26.58 2.90
N SER A 6 -8.68 25.68 1.92
CA SER A 6 -9.80 25.05 1.22
C SER A 6 -10.66 24.20 2.17
N MET A 7 -10.03 23.44 3.07
CA MET A 7 -10.72 22.71 4.14
C MET A 7 -11.51 23.64 5.08
N ASN A 8 -10.93 24.76 5.51
CA ASN A 8 -11.60 25.70 6.41
C ASN A 8 -12.73 26.50 5.74
N THR A 9 -12.73 26.59 4.41
CA THR A 9 -13.72 27.33 3.64
C THR A 9 -14.73 26.41 2.93
N ASN A 10 -14.78 25.13 3.29
CA ASN A 10 -15.63 24.11 2.65
C ASN A 10 -15.46 24.01 1.12
N ARG A 11 -14.25 24.27 0.63
CA ARG A 11 -13.88 24.22 -0.80
C ARG A 11 -12.94 23.06 -1.12
N LEU A 12 -12.92 22.00 -0.30
CA LEU A 12 -12.07 20.84 -0.55
C LEU A 12 -12.35 20.22 -1.93
N LEU A 13 -13.61 20.03 -2.29
CA LEU A 13 -13.99 19.41 -3.57
C LEU A 13 -13.51 20.21 -4.79
N HIS A 14 -13.26 21.51 -4.66
CA HIS A 14 -12.79 22.35 -5.77
C HIS A 14 -11.30 22.15 -6.07
N ILE A 15 -10.56 21.54 -5.15
CA ILE A 15 -9.10 21.36 -5.27
C ILE A 15 -8.71 19.91 -5.51
N LEU A 16 -9.67 18.99 -5.50
CA LEU A 16 -9.46 17.57 -5.74
C LEU A 16 -9.62 17.25 -7.22
N ASP A 17 -8.90 16.21 -7.66
CA ASP A 17 -9.09 15.66 -8.99
C ASP A 17 -10.52 15.10 -9.13
N ARG A 18 -11.10 15.26 -10.32
CA ARG A 18 -12.42 14.71 -10.64
C ARG A 18 -12.47 13.19 -10.46
N ALA A 19 -11.37 12.49 -10.77
CA ALA A 19 -11.30 11.04 -10.58
C ALA A 19 -11.58 10.65 -9.11
N ILE A 20 -10.95 11.38 -8.18
CA ILE A 20 -11.12 11.15 -6.73
C ILE A 20 -12.56 11.43 -6.29
N ILE A 21 -13.18 12.49 -6.83
CA ILE A 21 -14.56 12.88 -6.48
C ILE A 21 -15.57 11.83 -6.95
N VAL A 22 -15.29 11.15 -8.07
CA VAL A 22 -16.16 10.11 -8.62
C VAL A 22 -16.00 8.77 -7.88
N GLU A 23 -14.77 8.43 -7.50
CA GLU A 23 -14.45 7.13 -6.89
C GLU A 23 -14.68 7.08 -5.37
N ALA A 24 -14.38 8.16 -4.65
CA ALA A 24 -14.43 8.17 -3.19
C ALA A 24 -15.78 8.63 -2.63
N LYS A 25 -16.23 7.98 -1.55
CA LYS A 25 -17.36 8.49 -0.76
C LYS A 25 -16.97 9.80 -0.10
N LEU A 26 -17.90 10.76 -0.07
CA LEU A 26 -17.65 12.09 0.48
C LEU A 26 -17.22 12.03 1.95
N GLU A 27 -17.79 11.13 2.74
CA GLU A 27 -17.48 10.94 4.15
C GLU A 27 -16.03 10.47 4.33
N GLN A 28 -15.61 9.43 3.60
CA GLN A 28 -14.23 8.91 3.64
C GLN A 28 -13.23 9.98 3.21
N LEU A 29 -13.58 10.75 2.17
CA LEU A 29 -12.76 11.84 1.67
C LEU A 29 -12.59 12.97 2.70
N MET A 30 -13.67 13.35 3.39
CA MET A 30 -13.62 14.34 4.48
C MET A 30 -12.75 13.86 5.64
N GLU A 31 -12.86 12.58 6.00
CA GLU A 31 -12.13 12.01 7.12
C GLU A 31 -10.63 11.90 6.81
N PHE A 32 -10.28 11.41 5.64
CA PHE A 32 -8.90 11.44 5.14
C PHE A 32 -8.34 12.87 5.10
N ALA A 33 -9.11 13.83 4.60
CA ALA A 33 -8.68 15.21 4.52
C ALA A 33 -8.46 15.85 5.91
N ASN A 34 -9.21 15.42 6.93
CA ASN A 34 -8.98 15.84 8.31
C ASN A 34 -7.68 15.26 8.89
N ILE A 35 -7.32 14.02 8.56
CA ILE A 35 -6.01 13.45 8.90
C ILE A 35 -4.90 14.28 8.25
N ALA A 36 -4.99 14.50 6.93
CA ALA A 36 -4.01 15.30 6.18
C ALA A 36 -3.87 16.73 6.75
N LYS A 37 -4.98 17.38 7.13
CA LYS A 37 -4.98 18.70 7.75
C LYS A 37 -4.19 18.74 9.06
N ARG A 38 -4.30 17.70 9.90
CA ARG A 38 -3.52 17.59 11.16
C ARG A 38 -2.03 17.35 10.89
N CYS A 39 -1.70 16.54 9.88
CA CYS A 39 -0.31 16.32 9.44
C CYS A 39 0.39 17.60 8.96
N LEU A 40 -0.37 18.53 8.36
CA LEU A 40 0.14 19.78 7.80
C LEU A 40 0.21 20.95 8.79
N ARG A 41 0.03 20.71 10.10
CA ARG A 41 0.17 21.76 11.11
C ARG A 41 1.59 22.34 11.14
N VAL A 42 1.71 23.65 11.35
CA VAL A 42 3.00 24.36 11.28
C VAL A 42 3.90 23.92 12.42
N LYS A 43 3.36 23.86 13.64
CA LYS A 43 4.07 23.37 14.83
C LYS A 43 4.19 21.85 14.76
N ARG A 44 5.41 21.35 14.96
CA ARG A 44 5.72 19.92 14.86
C ARG A 44 5.02 19.12 15.95
N GLU A 45 4.91 19.71 17.13
CA GLU A 45 4.38 19.12 18.35
C GLU A 45 2.87 18.89 18.27
N GLU A 46 2.20 19.62 17.36
CA GLU A 46 0.77 19.47 17.11
C GLU A 46 0.46 18.43 16.02
N ARG A 47 1.49 17.92 15.32
CA ARG A 47 1.32 16.91 14.26
C ARG A 47 1.15 15.53 14.90
N PRO A 48 0.25 14.70 14.36
CA PRO A 48 0.12 13.32 14.82
C PRO A 48 1.38 12.50 14.50
N THR A 49 1.62 11.48 15.31
CA THR A 49 2.66 10.48 15.06
C THR A 49 2.26 9.57 13.91
N MET A 50 3.23 8.96 13.22
CA MET A 50 2.94 7.97 12.17
C MET A 50 2.16 6.77 12.68
N LYS A 51 2.31 6.42 13.96
CA LYS A 51 1.52 5.36 14.60
C LYS A 51 0.04 5.75 14.66
N GLU A 52 -0.27 6.95 15.13
CA GLU A 52 -1.66 7.46 15.15
C GLU A 52 -2.23 7.56 13.73
N ILE A 53 -1.45 8.11 12.79
CA ILE A 53 -1.85 8.19 11.38
C ILE A 53 -2.17 6.80 10.81
N ALA A 54 -1.33 5.80 11.05
CA ALA A 54 -1.54 4.44 10.55
C ALA A 54 -2.83 3.82 11.12
N THR A 55 -3.07 3.97 12.43
CA THR A 55 -4.29 3.48 13.08
C THR A 55 -5.55 4.18 12.55
N GLU A 56 -5.50 5.49 12.33
CA GLU A 56 -6.64 6.22 11.79
C GLU A 56 -6.93 5.83 10.33
N LEU A 57 -5.90 5.63 9.52
CA LEU A 57 -6.05 5.17 8.13
C LEU A 57 -6.58 3.73 8.05
N GLU A 58 -6.16 2.84 8.95
CA GLU A 58 -6.70 1.47 9.03
C GLU A 58 -8.23 1.48 9.25
N GLY A 59 -8.72 2.38 10.10
CA GLY A 59 -10.16 2.57 10.32
C GLY A 59 -10.93 2.98 9.07
N LEU A 60 -10.32 3.81 8.21
CA LEU A 60 -10.93 4.26 6.95
C LEU A 60 -11.02 3.14 5.90
N THR A 61 -10.02 2.26 5.85
CA THR A 61 -9.98 1.11 4.94
C THR A 61 -11.03 0.05 5.32
N ILE A 62 -11.34 -0.11 6.60
CA ILE A 62 -12.32 -1.11 7.08
C ILE A 62 -13.75 -0.75 6.62
N MET A 63 -14.05 0.54 6.35
CA MET A 63 -15.37 0.99 5.87
C MET A 63 -15.66 0.64 4.39
N GLU A 64 -14.69 0.10 3.65
CA GLU A 64 -14.78 -0.16 2.20
C GLU A 64 -14.94 -1.66 1.84
N ASN A 65 -14.95 -2.55 2.84
CA ASN A 65 -15.00 -4.00 2.64
C ASN A 65 -16.38 -4.55 2.26
N HIS A 66 -16.98 -4.01 1.20
CA HIS A 66 -17.84 -4.77 0.29
C HIS A 66 -17.37 -4.68 -1.19
N SER A 67 -16.24 -4.03 -1.49
CA SER A 67 -15.73 -3.99 -2.88
C SER A 67 -14.20 -4.05 -2.96
N TRP A 68 -13.56 -4.74 -2.02
CA TRP A 68 -12.20 -5.21 -2.17
C TRP A 68 -12.32 -6.72 -2.01
N GLU A 69 -12.74 -7.40 -3.09
CA GLU A 69 -12.83 -8.85 -3.13
C GLU A 69 -11.49 -9.45 -2.67
N SER A 70 -11.57 -10.10 -1.52
CA SER A 70 -10.86 -11.32 -1.16
C SER A 70 -9.44 -11.46 -1.69
N ASP A 71 -8.46 -11.07 -0.88
CA ASP A 71 -7.34 -11.97 -0.53
C ASP A 71 -6.96 -11.75 0.93
N ARG A 72 -7.95 -11.91 1.79
CA ARG A 72 -7.73 -12.50 3.10
C ARG A 72 -8.24 -13.93 3.03
N SER A 73 -7.60 -14.75 2.19
CA SER A 73 -7.52 -16.19 2.49
C SER A 73 -6.66 -16.32 3.75
N SER A 74 -7.36 -16.15 4.87
CA SER A 74 -7.04 -16.55 6.23
C SER A 74 -5.71 -17.29 6.41
N LEU A 75 -4.75 -16.70 7.14
CA LEU A 75 -3.80 -17.38 8.04
C LEU A 75 -2.94 -18.57 7.53
N GLU A 76 -3.16 -19.11 6.34
CA GLU A 76 -2.59 -20.36 5.83
C GLU A 76 -1.32 -20.08 5.01
N GLU A 77 -1.20 -18.87 4.46
CA GLU A 77 -0.04 -18.45 3.67
C GLU A 77 1.20 -18.20 4.55
N THR A 78 1.02 -17.71 5.78
CA THR A 78 2.13 -17.50 6.72
C THR A 78 2.69 -18.81 7.28
N GLU A 79 1.85 -19.84 7.46
CA GLU A 79 2.33 -21.18 7.84
C GLU A 79 3.14 -21.82 6.71
N ARG A 80 2.76 -21.57 5.45
CA ARG A 80 3.53 -22.01 4.27
C ARG A 80 4.88 -21.29 4.15
N LEU A 81 4.97 -20.00 4.52
CA LEU A 81 6.22 -19.23 4.52
C LEU A 81 7.17 -19.59 5.68
N LEU A 82 6.63 -19.89 6.87
CA LEU A 82 7.44 -20.33 8.01
C LEU A 82 7.95 -21.76 7.86
N ASN A 83 7.17 -22.65 7.23
CA ASN A 83 7.62 -24.00 6.91
C ASN A 83 8.71 -24.01 5.81
N ALA A 84 8.75 -22.98 4.95
CA ALA A 84 9.85 -22.76 3.99
C ALA A 84 11.16 -22.28 4.65
N SER A 85 11.11 -21.82 5.91
CA SER A 85 12.29 -21.29 6.62
C SER A 85 13.19 -22.36 7.28
N SER A 86 12.75 -23.62 7.30
CA SER A 86 13.48 -24.71 7.97
C SER A 86 14.60 -25.37 7.14
N TYR A 87 14.83 -24.98 5.87
CA TYR A 87 15.92 -25.53 5.06
C TYR A 87 16.82 -24.45 4.42
N SER A 88 18.03 -24.33 4.99
CA SER A 88 19.29 -23.86 4.39
C SER A 88 19.54 -22.35 4.29
N GLY A 89 20.52 -21.90 5.09
CA GLY A 89 21.04 -20.53 5.14
C GLY A 89 21.59 -19.97 3.82
N LEU A 90 21.43 -18.66 3.70
CA LEU A 90 21.76 -17.81 2.55
C LEU A 90 23.18 -17.24 2.71
N TYR A 91 24.20 -17.83 2.07
CA TYR A 91 25.45 -17.13 1.72
C TYR A 91 25.51 -17.00 0.21
N ILE A 92 24.99 -15.87 -0.29
CA ILE A 92 25.36 -15.03 -1.44
C ILE A 92 24.38 -13.86 -1.25
N GLU A 93 24.79 -12.73 -0.69
CA GLU A 93 25.28 -11.60 -1.48
C GLU A 93 24.44 -11.45 -2.77
N TYR A 94 23.16 -11.10 -2.59
CA TYR A 94 22.04 -11.22 -3.54
C TYR A 94 21.62 -12.68 -3.86
N GLY A 95 20.65 -13.21 -3.10
CA GLY A 95 20.34 -14.64 -3.01
C GLY A 95 19.31 -15.25 -4.01
N ALA A 96 19.10 -16.56 -3.86
CA ALA A 96 18.45 -17.52 -4.76
C ALA A 96 16.96 -17.32 -5.10
N TYR A 97 16.31 -16.27 -4.60
CA TYR A 97 15.01 -15.82 -5.13
C TYR A 97 15.08 -15.61 -6.64
N GLY A 98 16.27 -15.23 -7.15
CA GLY A 98 16.52 -15.09 -8.56
C GLY A 98 16.32 -16.36 -9.39
N ARG A 99 16.70 -17.56 -8.94
CA ARG A 99 16.69 -18.74 -9.83
C ARG A 99 15.31 -19.35 -10.07
N ASP A 100 14.48 -19.44 -9.05
CA ASP A 100 13.13 -20.03 -9.16
C ASP A 100 12.15 -19.03 -9.80
N VAL A 101 12.33 -17.74 -9.50
CA VAL A 101 11.63 -16.64 -10.19
C VAL A 101 12.09 -16.57 -11.65
N LEU A 102 13.37 -16.82 -11.96
CA LEU A 102 13.83 -16.97 -13.35
C LEU A 102 13.12 -18.13 -14.06
N SER A 103 13.13 -19.35 -13.48
CA SER A 103 12.47 -20.52 -14.06
C SER A 103 10.97 -20.30 -14.28
N ARG A 104 10.32 -19.58 -13.36
CA ARG A 104 8.90 -19.23 -13.45
C ARG A 104 8.66 -18.15 -14.50
N LEU A 105 9.49 -17.12 -14.60
CA LEU A 105 9.44 -16.09 -15.65
C LEU A 105 9.76 -16.65 -17.05
N GLU A 106 10.61 -17.66 -17.16
CA GLU A 106 10.87 -18.40 -18.41
C GLU A 106 9.63 -19.18 -18.87
N SER A 107 8.93 -19.84 -17.93
CA SER A 107 7.73 -20.64 -18.21
C SER A 107 6.47 -19.80 -18.52
N ILE A 108 6.40 -18.57 -18.00
CA ILE A 108 5.36 -17.58 -18.35
C ILE A 108 5.73 -16.82 -19.66
N GLY A 109 6.91 -17.10 -20.25
CA GLY A 109 7.39 -16.45 -21.47
C GLY A 109 7.93 -15.02 -21.27
N GLN A 110 8.20 -14.61 -20.03
CA GLN A 110 8.63 -13.25 -19.67
C GLN A 110 10.16 -13.07 -19.68
N ILE A 111 10.93 -14.16 -19.71
CA ILE A 111 12.40 -14.14 -19.92
C ILE A 111 12.76 -15.22 -20.94
N THR A 112 13.64 -14.91 -21.90
CA THR A 112 14.21 -15.86 -22.88
C THR A 112 15.73 -15.73 -22.88
N ILE A 113 16.46 -16.78 -22.47
CA ILE A 113 17.92 -16.82 -22.58
C ILE A 113 18.34 -17.81 -23.67
N SER A 114 18.97 -17.29 -24.73
CA SER A 114 19.58 -18.11 -25.79
C SER A 114 20.86 -18.74 -25.24
N LEU A 115 20.88 -20.06 -25.10
CA LEU A 115 22.08 -20.82 -24.73
C LEU A 115 22.62 -21.54 -25.97
N GLY A 116 23.67 -21.00 -26.57
CA GLY A 116 24.38 -21.66 -27.67
C GLY A 116 25.67 -20.95 -28.06
N GLY A 117 26.76 -21.25 -27.37
CA GLY A 117 28.10 -20.78 -27.71
C GLY A 117 29.20 -21.76 -27.31
N ARG A 118 29.37 -22.85 -28.08
CA ARG A 118 30.57 -23.18 -28.87
C ARG A 118 30.38 -24.50 -29.60
#